data_AF-A0A1V6RBZ9-F1
#
_entry.id   AF-A0A1V6RBZ9-F1
#
_cell.length_a   1.000
_cell.length_b   1.000
_cell.length_c   1.000
_cell.angle_alpha   90.00
_cell.angle_beta   90.00
_cell.angle_gamma   90.00
#
_symmetry.space_group_name_H-M   'P 1'
#
loop_
_entity.id
_entity.type
_entity.pdbx_description
1 polymer ?
#
loop_
_entity_poly.entity_id
_entity_poly.type
_entity_poly.pdbx_seq_one_letter_code
_entity_poly.pdbx_strand_id
1 'polypeptide(L)'
;MSARKVLSRACDSCRCRKTKCSGTQPCPAYQAAGFICLYRSVQKRRGPKTSSRLWYPQTINYPNKSTAVSYNSDGTDILADRIKRDVAVTVRGNFLAAVAGPPNILEQCLCLYMQFNFPIAPIVHEASIRTGGRLVFSDTPSSVLFQSADQCQCLSSMRTFALATAVCASVAAVMPTSLLPCREQILQPALHASRDMLAAYEDFDLEYPDSSSLAIRLFQSTALQHLTGRIGVAWHVYSQATLLAHRMRLHDEQSLPQDNPTERKLLRYLFWHMNLSDISAAILSNRVALLRKPYLSGPITLEGSVDHDSVQLTCYGPGIEDKLLMGYHLGRRVWDHAADIVDTMRSNKEHASSTSKYSNTVYDSPYPNQKSGGSRNFS
;
A
#
# COMPACT_ATOMS: atom_id res chain seq x y z
N MET A 1 10.66 36.30 47.52
CA MET A 1 10.30 36.90 46.22
C MET A 1 11.35 36.51 45.20
N SER A 2 11.06 35.57 44.30
CA SER A 2 12.03 35.06 43.32
C SER A 2 12.00 35.88 42.02
N ALA A 3 13.16 36.33 41.56
CA ALA A 3 13.33 37.23 40.42
C ALA A 3 12.88 36.61 39.08
N ARG A 4 12.09 37.37 38.31
CA ARG A 4 11.63 37.00 36.96
C ARG A 4 12.78 37.18 35.96
N LYS A 5 13.31 36.08 35.39
CA LYS A 5 14.23 36.14 34.24
C LYS A 5 13.45 36.30 32.94
N VAL A 6 13.89 37.22 32.09
CA VAL A 6 13.39 37.40 30.71
C VAL A 6 14.31 36.62 29.78
N LEU A 7 13.74 35.71 28.98
CA LEU A 7 14.45 34.84 28.05
C LEU A 7 14.11 35.24 26.61
N SER A 8 15.12 35.24 25.73
CA SER A 8 14.99 35.61 24.30
C SER A 8 14.27 34.59 23.43
N ARG A 9 13.78 33.49 24.02
CA ARG A 9 13.05 32.42 23.34
C ARG A 9 11.69 32.20 23.98
N ALA A 10 10.72 31.83 23.15
CA ALA A 10 9.43 31.33 23.62
C ALA A 10 9.61 29.96 24.29
N CYS A 11 8.80 29.66 25.31
CA CYS A 11 8.76 28.32 25.91
C CYS A 11 8.17 27.29 24.93
N ASP A 12 8.44 26.00 25.18
CA ASP A 12 8.03 24.92 24.27
C ASP A 12 6.53 24.88 24.07
N SER A 13 5.74 25.16 25.11
CA SER A 13 4.28 25.13 25.05
C SER A 13 3.70 26.30 24.26
N CYS A 14 4.21 27.53 24.44
CA CYS A 14 3.82 28.67 23.60
C CYS A 14 4.26 28.48 22.15
N ARG A 15 5.42 27.83 21.93
CA ARG A 15 5.92 27.49 20.60
C ARG A 15 5.05 26.43 19.91
N CYS A 16 4.66 25.38 20.63
CA CYS A 16 3.79 24.32 20.13
C CYS A 16 2.40 24.84 19.77
N ARG A 17 1.85 25.76 20.58
CA ARG A 17 0.55 26.39 20.34
C ARG A 17 0.60 27.61 19.40
N LYS A 18 1.79 27.99 18.91
CA LYS A 18 2.03 29.19 18.07
C LYS A 18 1.46 30.49 18.67
N THR A 19 1.40 30.60 19.99
CA THR A 19 0.92 31.80 20.69
C THR A 19 2.08 32.69 21.15
N LYS A 20 1.87 34.00 21.27
CA LYS A 20 2.91 34.96 21.69
C LYS A 20 3.36 34.67 23.12
N CYS A 21 4.65 34.34 23.30
CA CYS A 21 5.25 34.10 24.60
C CYS A 21 5.83 35.41 25.15
N SER A 22 5.57 35.70 26.42
CA SER A 22 6.14 36.87 27.10
C SER A 22 7.57 36.67 27.60
N GLY A 23 8.15 35.49 27.42
CA GLY A 23 9.56 35.21 27.73
C GLY A 23 9.94 35.23 29.21
N THR A 24 9.00 35.49 30.13
CA THR A 24 9.22 35.42 31.59
C THR A 24 9.04 34.00 32.09
N GLN A 25 9.80 33.58 33.12
CA GLN A 25 9.69 32.24 33.71
C GLN A 25 9.14 32.30 35.14
N PRO A 26 7.96 31.70 35.42
CA PRO A 26 6.97 31.17 34.46
C PRO A 26 6.27 32.31 33.69
N CYS A 27 5.78 32.03 32.49
CA CYS A 27 5.09 33.07 31.71
C CYS A 27 3.66 33.28 32.27
N PRO A 28 3.17 34.53 32.39
CA PRO A 28 1.87 34.83 32.99
C PRO A 28 0.69 34.05 32.40
N ALA A 29 0.71 33.83 31.08
CA ALA A 29 -0.31 33.04 30.38
C ALA A 29 -0.40 31.59 30.88
N TYR A 30 0.71 31.01 31.35
CA TYR A 30 0.74 29.65 31.87
C TYR A 30 0.63 29.57 33.39
N GLN A 31 1.09 30.61 34.12
CA GLN A 31 0.89 30.68 35.57
C GLN A 31 -0.61 30.73 35.93
N ALA A 32 -1.43 31.38 35.10
CA ALA A 32 -2.89 31.39 35.25
C ALA A 32 -3.56 30.06 34.85
N ALA A 33 -2.90 29.23 34.02
CA ALA A 33 -3.45 27.98 33.50
C ALA A 33 -3.00 26.73 34.27
N GLY A 34 -2.14 26.87 35.30
CA GLY A 34 -1.72 25.77 36.17
C GLY A 34 -0.75 24.75 35.55
N PHE A 35 -0.17 25.03 34.37
CA PHE A 35 0.75 24.11 33.68
C PHE A 35 2.23 24.55 33.78
N ILE A 36 3.14 23.58 33.72
CA ILE A 36 4.59 23.79 33.90
C ILE A 36 5.22 24.40 32.64
N CYS A 37 5.91 25.54 32.78
CA CYS A 37 6.61 26.23 31.69
C CYS A 37 8.01 25.63 31.45
N LEU A 38 8.20 24.93 30.32
CA LEU A 38 9.45 24.20 29.98
C LEU A 38 10.11 24.69 28.67
N TYR A 39 11.43 24.47 28.57
CA TYR A 39 12.29 24.89 27.46
C TYR A 39 13.30 23.79 27.05
N ARG A 40 12.79 22.57 26.86
CA ARG A 40 13.54 21.34 26.54
C ARG A 40 13.70 21.09 25.03
N SER A 41 13.04 21.83 24.13
CA SER A 41 13.23 21.61 22.69
C SER A 41 14.61 22.08 22.18
N VAL A 42 15.37 21.17 21.55
CA VAL A 42 16.69 21.45 20.94
C VAL A 42 16.49 22.07 19.56
N GLN A 43 17.21 23.14 19.24
CA GLN A 43 17.13 23.78 17.92
C GLN A 43 17.88 22.95 16.86
N LYS A 44 17.18 22.58 15.77
CA LYS A 44 17.82 22.00 14.57
C LYS A 44 18.61 23.10 13.85
N ARG A 45 19.94 22.93 13.69
CA ARG A 45 20.77 23.82 12.85
C ARG A 45 20.45 23.57 11.37
N ARG A 46 20.28 24.64 10.58
CA ARG A 46 20.12 24.54 9.12
C ARG A 46 21.45 24.16 8.49
N GLY A 47 21.50 23.03 7.79
CA GLY A 47 22.68 22.58 7.03
C GLY A 47 22.85 23.33 5.70
N PRO A 48 24.03 23.22 5.05
CA PRO A 48 24.34 23.94 3.81
C PRO A 48 23.56 23.38 2.63
N LYS A 49 23.16 24.26 1.70
CA LYS A 49 22.44 23.88 0.47
C LYS A 49 23.41 23.27 -0.54
N THR A 50 23.33 21.96 -0.78
CA THR A 50 23.93 21.32 -1.96
C THR A 50 22.91 21.23 -3.08
N SER A 51 23.27 21.85 -4.20
CA SER A 51 22.56 21.85 -5.48
C SER A 51 22.83 20.53 -6.21
N SER A 52 21.83 19.66 -6.32
CA SER A 52 21.80 18.59 -7.32
C SER A 52 20.41 18.54 -7.93
N ARG A 53 20.29 19.12 -9.13
CA ARG A 53 19.12 19.07 -9.99
C ARG A 53 18.94 17.65 -10.53
N LEU A 54 18.21 16.82 -9.80
CA LEU A 54 17.39 15.75 -10.35
C LEU A 54 16.02 15.90 -9.67
N TRP A 55 15.01 16.24 -10.47
CA TRP A 55 13.64 16.42 -9.99
C TRP A 55 13.06 15.04 -9.70
N TYR A 56 13.34 14.53 -8.50
CA TYR A 56 12.61 13.45 -7.86
C TYR A 56 11.81 14.08 -6.71
N PRO A 57 10.49 13.89 -6.62
CA PRO A 57 9.72 14.40 -5.49
C PRO A 57 10.25 13.79 -4.20
N GLN A 58 10.78 14.64 -3.32
CA GLN A 58 11.20 14.26 -1.98
C GLN A 58 9.97 13.86 -1.16
N THR A 59 10.09 12.74 -0.45
CA THR A 59 9.29 12.28 0.71
C THR A 59 7.90 12.92 0.84
N ILE A 60 6.86 12.13 0.58
CA ILE A 60 5.48 12.47 0.93
C ILE A 60 5.44 12.70 2.45
N ASN A 61 5.35 13.97 2.87
CA ASN A 61 5.03 14.31 4.24
C ASN A 61 3.59 13.87 4.48
N TYR A 62 3.40 12.82 5.29
CA TYR A 62 2.10 12.55 5.89
C TYR A 62 1.62 13.81 6.63
N PRO A 63 0.47 14.40 6.28
CA PRO A 63 -0.07 15.51 7.07
C PRO A 63 -0.40 14.99 8.47
N ASN A 64 0.15 15.67 9.49
CA ASN A 64 -0.30 15.49 10.86
C ASN A 64 -1.83 15.67 10.91
N LYS A 65 -2.52 14.83 11.70
CA LYS A 65 -3.98 14.89 11.94
C LYS A 65 -4.54 16.26 12.37
N SER A 66 -3.70 17.29 12.55
CA SER A 66 -4.09 18.66 12.90
C SER A 66 -4.07 19.65 11.74
N THR A 67 -3.69 19.24 10.53
CA THR A 67 -3.89 20.04 9.31
C THR A 67 -5.00 19.40 8.50
N ALA A 68 -6.24 19.68 8.89
CA ALA A 68 -7.30 19.78 7.90
C ALA A 68 -6.76 20.71 6.82
N VAL A 69 -6.59 20.20 5.61
CA VAL A 69 -6.27 21.02 4.46
C VAL A 69 -7.42 22.01 4.36
N SER A 70 -7.17 23.28 4.71
CA SER A 70 -8.09 24.35 4.36
C SER A 70 -7.97 24.52 2.85
N TYR A 71 -8.64 23.64 2.10
CA TYR A 71 -8.93 23.84 0.69
C TYR A 71 -9.76 25.13 0.62
N ASN A 72 -9.28 26.12 -0.11
CA ASN A 72 -10.13 27.24 -0.50
C ASN A 72 -11.19 26.65 -1.44
N SER A 73 -12.41 26.45 -0.93
CA SER A 73 -13.47 25.78 -1.67
C SER A 73 -14.08 26.72 -2.69
N ASP A 74 -13.74 26.55 -3.97
CA ASP A 74 -14.61 26.99 -5.05
C ASP A 74 -15.90 26.15 -5.05
N GLY A 75 -17.02 26.71 -5.53
CA GLY A 75 -18.34 26.06 -5.48
C GLY A 75 -18.42 24.71 -6.22
N THR A 76 -17.47 24.42 -7.11
CA THR A 76 -17.33 23.15 -7.84
C THR A 76 -16.83 22.01 -6.96
N ASP A 77 -15.93 22.27 -6.01
CA ASP A 77 -15.37 21.24 -5.13
C ASP A 77 -16.40 20.76 -4.10
N ILE A 78 -17.25 21.68 -3.63
CA ILE A 78 -18.34 21.35 -2.70
C ILE A 78 -19.38 20.43 -3.38
N LEU A 79 -19.68 20.67 -4.66
CA LEU A 79 -20.61 19.84 -5.42
C LEU A 79 -20.02 18.44 -5.68
N ALA A 80 -18.74 18.38 -6.08
CA ALA A 80 -18.04 17.11 -6.28
C ALA A 80 -18.00 16.28 -4.97
N ASP A 81 -17.71 16.93 -3.84
CA ASP A 81 -17.72 16.29 -2.53
C ASP A 81 -19.10 15.76 -2.13
N ARG A 82 -20.18 16.44 -2.50
CA ARG A 82 -21.55 15.96 -2.26
C ARG A 82 -21.89 14.76 -3.13
N ILE A 83 -21.57 14.81 -4.43
CA ILE A 83 -21.80 13.70 -5.37
C ILE A 83 -21.09 12.44 -4.89
N LYS A 84 -19.83 12.54 -4.46
CA LYS A 84 -19.06 11.41 -3.92
C LYS A 84 -19.74 10.76 -2.70
N ARG A 85 -20.34 11.57 -1.83
CA ARG A 85 -21.07 11.10 -0.64
C ARG A 85 -22.40 10.43 -0.99
N ASP A 86 -23.14 10.96 -1.96
CA ASP A 86 -24.40 10.35 -2.41
C ASP A 86 -24.17 9.03 -3.15
N VAL A 87 -23.05 8.93 -3.90
CA VAL A 87 -22.58 7.66 -4.47
C VAL A 87 -22.30 6.66 -3.36
N ALA A 88 -21.57 7.03 -2.30
CA ALA A 88 -21.28 6.13 -1.18
C ALA A 88 -22.55 5.58 -0.51
N VAL A 89 -23.56 6.43 -0.31
CA VAL A 89 -24.88 6.03 0.22
C VAL A 89 -25.54 4.99 -0.69
N THR A 90 -25.57 5.26 -1.99
CA THR A 90 -26.19 4.40 -3.00
C THR A 90 -25.49 3.04 -3.11
N VAL A 91 -24.16 3.06 -3.19
CA VAL A 91 -23.32 1.85 -3.27
C VAL A 91 -23.57 0.94 -2.08
N ARG A 92 -23.60 1.50 -0.87
CA ARG A 92 -23.91 0.72 0.34
C ARG A 92 -25.32 0.15 0.31
N GLY A 93 -26.32 0.95 -0.04
CA GLY A 93 -27.72 0.51 -0.11
C GLY A 93 -27.91 -0.65 -1.09
N ASN A 94 -27.37 -0.53 -2.30
CA ASN A 94 -27.43 -1.57 -3.32
C ASN A 94 -26.75 -2.87 -2.86
N PHE A 95 -25.59 -2.75 -2.22
CA PHE A 95 -24.88 -3.91 -1.70
C PHE A 95 -25.68 -4.62 -0.61
N LEU A 96 -26.18 -3.89 0.39
CA LEU A 96 -26.98 -4.48 1.48
C LEU A 96 -28.26 -5.14 0.96
N ALA A 97 -28.91 -4.54 -0.04
CA ALA A 97 -30.08 -5.14 -0.69
C ALA A 97 -29.73 -6.43 -1.45
N ALA A 98 -28.60 -6.46 -2.17
CA ALA A 98 -28.15 -7.64 -2.93
C ALA A 98 -27.79 -8.83 -2.03
N VAL A 99 -27.37 -8.56 -0.78
CA VAL A 99 -26.87 -9.59 0.14
C VAL A 99 -27.78 -9.84 1.34
N ALA A 100 -29.05 -9.43 1.28
CA ALA A 100 -30.00 -9.49 2.40
C ALA A 100 -30.33 -10.91 2.94
N GLY A 101 -29.74 -11.97 2.39
CA GLY A 101 -29.96 -13.37 2.78
C GLY A 101 -29.01 -13.91 3.86
N PRO A 102 -27.67 -13.86 3.69
CA PRO A 102 -26.76 -14.48 4.65
C PRO A 102 -26.50 -13.57 5.87
N PRO A 103 -26.70 -14.06 7.11
CA PRO A 103 -26.40 -13.28 8.31
C PRO A 103 -24.88 -13.10 8.49
N ASN A 104 -24.45 -11.90 8.84
CA ASN A 104 -23.06 -11.59 9.19
C ASN A 104 -22.01 -11.98 8.13
N ILE A 105 -22.28 -11.72 6.85
CA ILE A 105 -21.37 -12.02 5.72
C ILE A 105 -19.93 -11.57 6.00
N LEU A 106 -19.77 -10.34 6.50
CA LEU A 106 -18.46 -9.82 6.79
C LEU A 106 -17.71 -10.68 7.81
N GLU A 107 -18.38 -11.06 8.90
CA GLU A 107 -17.78 -11.86 9.97
C GLU A 107 -17.38 -13.24 9.45
N GLN A 108 -18.25 -13.89 8.66
CA GLN A 108 -17.96 -15.18 8.04
C GLN A 108 -16.75 -15.09 7.09
N CYS A 109 -16.75 -14.11 6.19
CA CYS A 109 -15.65 -13.89 5.26
C CYS A 109 -14.34 -13.57 5.99
N LEU A 110 -14.37 -12.73 7.03
CA LEU A 110 -13.19 -12.41 7.82
C LEU A 110 -12.65 -13.63 8.55
N CYS A 111 -13.49 -14.44 9.18
CA CYS A 111 -13.04 -15.66 9.85
C CYS A 111 -12.33 -16.59 8.85
N LEU A 112 -12.92 -16.82 7.67
CA LEU A 112 -12.29 -17.64 6.63
C LEU A 112 -10.98 -17.02 6.12
N TYR A 113 -10.93 -15.70 5.91
CA TYR A 113 -9.70 -15.02 5.53
C TYR A 113 -8.63 -15.18 6.60
N MET A 114 -8.93 -14.90 7.87
CA MET A 114 -7.97 -14.97 8.97
C MET A 114 -7.48 -16.40 9.21
N GLN A 115 -8.31 -17.40 8.93
CA GLN A 115 -7.95 -18.81 9.08
C GLN A 115 -7.10 -19.33 7.92
N PHE A 116 -7.46 -19.01 6.67
CA PHE A 116 -6.89 -19.69 5.49
C PHE A 116 -6.00 -18.80 4.62
N ASN A 117 -6.25 -17.48 4.57
CA ASN A 117 -5.53 -16.57 3.68
C ASN A 117 -4.51 -15.69 4.41
N PHE A 118 -4.80 -15.26 5.63
CA PHE A 118 -3.90 -14.43 6.42
C PHE A 118 -2.50 -15.04 6.60
N PRO A 119 -2.34 -16.36 6.84
CA PRO A 119 -1.01 -16.97 6.97
C PRO A 119 -0.12 -16.87 5.72
N ILE A 120 -0.69 -16.58 4.54
CA ILE A 120 0.06 -16.41 3.28
C ILE A 120 0.00 -14.98 2.73
N ALA A 121 -0.95 -14.17 3.19
CA ALA A 121 -1.16 -12.79 2.77
C ALA A 121 -1.63 -11.94 3.96
N PRO A 122 -0.76 -11.62 4.94
CA PRO A 122 -1.11 -10.89 6.16
C PRO A 122 -1.23 -9.38 5.89
N ILE A 123 -2.24 -8.98 5.14
CA ILE A 123 -2.37 -7.62 4.58
C ILE A 123 -3.55 -6.82 5.16
N VAL A 124 -4.12 -7.29 6.28
CA VAL A 124 -5.16 -6.58 7.04
C VAL A 124 -4.89 -6.68 8.53
N HIS A 125 -5.33 -5.67 9.27
CA HIS A 125 -5.35 -5.67 10.73
C HIS A 125 -6.75 -6.03 11.23
N GLU A 126 -6.88 -7.23 11.81
CA GLU A 126 -8.15 -7.87 12.15
C GLU A 126 -9.05 -6.99 13.02
N ALA A 127 -8.51 -6.41 14.09
CA ALA A 127 -9.30 -5.59 15.00
C ALA A 127 -9.88 -4.33 14.33
N SER A 128 -9.12 -3.69 13.42
CA SER A 128 -9.59 -2.50 12.70
C SER A 128 -10.74 -2.84 11.75
N ILE A 129 -10.57 -3.89 10.94
CA ILE A 129 -11.59 -4.28 9.95
C ILE A 129 -12.85 -4.82 10.63
N ARG A 130 -12.75 -5.53 11.76
CA ARG A 130 -13.92 -5.97 12.54
C ARG A 130 -14.67 -4.78 13.12
N THR A 131 -13.96 -3.86 13.75
CA THR A 131 -14.56 -2.70 14.42
C THR A 131 -15.24 -1.77 13.40
N GLY A 132 -14.52 -1.36 12.36
CA GLY A 132 -15.08 -0.48 11.34
C GLY A 132 -16.09 -1.20 10.43
N GLY A 133 -15.87 -2.49 10.18
CA GLY A 133 -16.77 -3.34 9.41
C GLY A 133 -18.15 -3.47 10.03
N ARG A 134 -18.23 -3.72 11.34
CA ARG A 134 -19.50 -3.72 12.08
C ARG A 134 -20.24 -2.41 11.90
N LEU A 135 -19.54 -1.28 11.95
CA LEU A 135 -20.15 0.02 11.74
C LEU A 135 -20.75 0.14 10.33
N VAL A 136 -19.97 -0.17 9.28
CA VAL A 136 -20.42 0.03 7.89
C VAL A 136 -21.43 -1.03 7.40
N PHE A 137 -21.54 -2.18 8.07
CA PHE A 137 -22.54 -3.23 7.77
C PHE A 137 -23.74 -3.23 8.74
N SER A 138 -23.75 -2.40 9.79
CA SER A 138 -24.87 -2.30 10.75
C SER A 138 -26.09 -1.58 10.16
N ASP A 139 -27.20 -1.50 10.90
CA ASP A 139 -28.36 -0.67 10.53
C ASP A 139 -28.12 0.84 10.67
N THR A 140 -26.87 1.27 10.91
CA THR A 140 -26.50 2.69 10.96
C THR A 140 -26.90 3.38 9.64
N PRO A 141 -27.61 4.52 9.70
CA PRO A 141 -28.00 5.24 8.50
C PRO A 141 -26.79 5.64 7.66
N SER A 142 -26.85 5.43 6.34
CA SER A 142 -25.76 5.78 5.43
C SER A 142 -25.41 7.28 5.46
N SER A 143 -26.38 8.15 5.79
CA SER A 143 -26.15 9.58 6.00
C SER A 143 -25.22 9.88 7.17
N VAL A 144 -25.28 9.09 8.26
CA VAL A 144 -24.37 9.26 9.41
C VAL A 144 -22.95 8.87 9.03
N LEU A 145 -22.78 7.81 8.23
CA LEU A 145 -21.47 7.30 7.83
C LEU A 145 -20.79 8.15 6.76
N PHE A 146 -21.55 8.56 5.75
CA PHE A 146 -21.01 9.16 4.53
C PHE A 146 -21.42 10.61 4.31
N GLN A 147 -22.33 11.18 5.11
CA GLN A 147 -22.68 12.60 5.05
C GLN A 147 -22.27 13.35 6.32
N SER A 148 -21.36 12.77 7.11
CA SER A 148 -20.67 13.41 8.23
C SER A 148 -20.10 14.78 7.85
N ALA A 149 -20.23 15.76 8.74
CA ALA A 149 -19.55 17.06 8.60
C ALA A 149 -18.01 16.93 8.71
N ASP A 150 -17.53 15.89 9.40
CA ASP A 150 -16.13 15.52 9.44
C ASP A 150 -15.79 14.66 8.20
N GLN A 151 -15.06 15.27 7.27
CA GLN A 151 -14.57 14.63 6.05
C GLN A 151 -13.61 13.46 6.34
N CYS A 152 -12.81 13.54 7.41
CA CYS A 152 -11.87 12.48 7.77
C CYS A 152 -12.62 11.21 8.21
N GLN A 153 -13.68 11.38 9.00
CA GLN A 153 -14.52 10.26 9.42
C GLN A 153 -15.30 9.64 8.25
N CYS A 154 -15.82 10.47 7.34
CA CYS A 154 -16.48 10.01 6.12
C CYS A 154 -15.53 9.15 5.28
N LEU A 155 -14.34 9.67 4.98
CA LEU A 155 -13.34 8.95 4.19
C LEU A 155 -12.90 7.65 4.88
N SER A 156 -12.69 7.67 6.19
CA SER A 156 -12.37 6.45 6.96
C SER A 156 -13.46 5.39 6.82
N SER A 157 -14.72 5.80 6.79
CA SER A 157 -15.86 4.89 6.61
C SER A 157 -15.91 4.34 5.18
N MET A 158 -15.64 5.18 4.17
CA MET A 158 -15.57 4.76 2.75
C MET A 158 -14.42 3.76 2.52
N ARG A 159 -13.22 4.04 3.05
CA ARG A 159 -12.07 3.12 3.00
C ARG A 159 -12.38 1.79 3.66
N THR A 160 -12.98 1.83 4.85
CA THR A 160 -13.37 0.63 5.58
C THR A 160 -14.39 -0.20 4.81
N PHE A 161 -15.42 0.45 4.24
CA PHE A 161 -16.42 -0.23 3.42
C PHE A 161 -15.80 -0.86 2.18
N ALA A 162 -14.97 -0.11 1.44
CA ALA A 162 -14.29 -0.59 0.24
C ALA A 162 -13.38 -1.79 0.56
N LEU A 163 -12.63 -1.75 1.66
CA LEU A 163 -11.76 -2.83 2.10
C LEU A 163 -12.56 -4.05 2.56
N ALA A 164 -13.58 -3.87 3.40
CA ALA A 164 -14.41 -4.95 3.91
C ALA A 164 -15.14 -5.71 2.78
N THR A 165 -15.72 -4.97 1.82
CA THR A 165 -16.33 -5.57 0.63
C THR A 165 -15.29 -6.21 -0.30
N ALA A 166 -14.07 -5.66 -0.43
CA ALA A 166 -12.99 -6.30 -1.17
C ALA A 166 -12.58 -7.64 -0.56
N VAL A 167 -12.44 -7.71 0.77
CA VAL A 167 -12.15 -8.95 1.49
C VAL A 167 -13.26 -9.98 1.27
N CYS A 168 -14.53 -9.59 1.41
CA CYS A 168 -15.67 -10.48 1.13
C CYS A 168 -15.63 -11.02 -0.31
N ALA A 169 -15.35 -10.15 -1.30
CA ALA A 169 -15.23 -10.55 -2.69
C ALA A 169 -14.08 -11.54 -2.89
N SER A 170 -12.89 -11.24 -2.37
CA SER A 170 -11.71 -12.11 -2.49
C SER A 170 -11.94 -13.47 -1.86
N VAL A 171 -12.51 -13.52 -0.64
CA VAL A 171 -12.83 -14.76 0.06
C VAL A 171 -13.86 -15.56 -0.71
N ALA A 172 -14.94 -14.95 -1.18
CA ALA A 172 -15.94 -15.63 -2.01
C ALA A 172 -15.38 -16.16 -3.33
N ALA A 173 -14.35 -15.50 -3.89
CA ALA A 173 -13.65 -15.94 -5.08
C ALA A 173 -12.78 -17.19 -4.88
N VAL A 174 -12.16 -17.34 -3.71
CA VAL A 174 -11.20 -18.43 -3.46
C VAL A 174 -11.75 -19.58 -2.64
N MET A 175 -12.73 -19.34 -1.76
CA MET A 175 -13.24 -20.37 -0.86
C MET A 175 -14.11 -21.39 -1.60
N PRO A 176 -13.96 -22.68 -1.31
CA PRO A 176 -14.84 -23.70 -1.86
C PRO A 176 -16.26 -23.57 -1.29
N THR A 177 -17.25 -24.04 -2.04
CA THR A 177 -18.67 -24.01 -1.64
C THR A 177 -18.94 -24.78 -0.33
N SER A 178 -18.09 -25.74 0.02
CA SER A 178 -18.17 -26.45 1.31
C SER A 178 -17.87 -25.56 2.53
N LEU A 179 -17.04 -24.53 2.37
CA LEU A 179 -16.70 -23.57 3.43
C LEU A 179 -17.54 -22.30 3.35
N LEU A 180 -17.95 -21.89 2.15
CA LEU A 180 -18.80 -20.73 1.93
C LEU A 180 -19.90 -21.03 0.89
N PRO A 181 -21.03 -21.63 1.31
CA PRO A 181 -22.11 -22.00 0.39
C PRO A 181 -22.72 -20.81 -0.37
N CYS A 182 -22.76 -19.63 0.24
CA CYS A 182 -23.31 -18.41 -0.34
C CYS A 182 -22.31 -17.62 -1.20
N ARG A 183 -21.16 -18.20 -1.57
CA ARG A 183 -20.08 -17.49 -2.28
C ARG A 183 -20.54 -16.77 -3.56
N GLU A 184 -21.39 -17.40 -4.37
CA GLU A 184 -21.87 -16.81 -5.64
C GLU A 184 -22.77 -15.58 -5.41
N GLN A 185 -23.50 -15.56 -4.30
CA GLN A 185 -24.35 -14.43 -3.90
C GLN A 185 -23.51 -13.25 -3.38
N ILE A 186 -22.30 -13.51 -2.89
CA ILE A 186 -21.42 -12.51 -2.29
C ILE A 186 -20.45 -11.92 -3.31
N LEU A 187 -19.82 -12.78 -4.12
CA LEU A 187 -18.64 -12.44 -4.93
C LEU A 187 -18.85 -11.18 -5.79
N GLN A 188 -19.84 -11.20 -6.68
CA GLN A 188 -20.05 -10.12 -7.63
C GLN A 188 -20.60 -8.84 -6.97
N PRO A 189 -21.62 -8.90 -6.07
CA PRO A 189 -22.07 -7.71 -5.35
C PRO A 189 -20.98 -7.07 -4.50
N ALA A 190 -20.17 -7.86 -3.80
CA ALA A 190 -19.08 -7.34 -2.97
C ALA A 190 -17.96 -6.71 -3.81
N LEU A 191 -17.62 -7.32 -4.95
CA LEU A 191 -16.62 -6.76 -5.86
C LEU A 191 -17.08 -5.42 -6.46
N HIS A 192 -18.33 -5.34 -6.92
CA HIS A 192 -18.89 -4.09 -7.44
C HIS A 192 -18.92 -3.01 -6.35
N ALA A 193 -19.44 -3.34 -5.17
CA ALA A 193 -19.53 -2.40 -4.05
C ALA A 193 -18.15 -1.84 -3.64
N SER A 194 -17.13 -2.70 -3.62
CA SER A 194 -15.75 -2.28 -3.33
C SER A 194 -15.20 -1.31 -4.38
N ARG A 195 -15.40 -1.62 -5.66
CA ARG A 195 -14.90 -0.82 -6.78
C ARG A 195 -15.61 0.52 -6.89
N ASP A 196 -16.93 0.52 -6.78
CA ASP A 196 -17.74 1.74 -6.86
C ASP A 196 -17.46 2.65 -5.66
N MET A 197 -17.24 2.08 -4.47
CA MET A 197 -16.82 2.86 -3.30
C MET A 197 -15.42 3.46 -3.50
N LEU A 198 -14.43 2.67 -3.98
CA LEU A 198 -13.09 3.19 -4.27
C LEU A 198 -13.13 4.32 -5.31
N ALA A 199 -13.91 4.15 -6.38
CA ALA A 199 -14.08 5.15 -7.43
C ALA A 199 -14.61 6.50 -6.88
N ALA A 200 -15.44 6.46 -5.83
CA ALA A 200 -15.96 7.68 -5.20
C ALA A 200 -14.88 8.52 -4.50
N TYR A 201 -13.72 7.97 -4.15
CA TYR A 201 -12.62 8.71 -3.53
C TYR A 201 -11.26 8.47 -4.20
N GLU A 202 -11.24 7.94 -5.43
CA GLU A 202 -10.02 7.43 -6.06
C GLU A 202 -8.94 8.52 -6.24
N ASP A 203 -9.29 9.72 -6.72
CA ASP A 203 -8.32 10.79 -6.87
C ASP A 203 -7.61 11.13 -5.54
N PHE A 204 -8.39 11.19 -4.45
CA PHE A 204 -7.83 11.43 -3.12
C PHE A 204 -6.95 10.26 -2.68
N ASP A 205 -7.39 9.03 -2.93
CA ASP A 205 -6.65 7.81 -2.62
C ASP A 205 -5.30 7.74 -3.35
N LEU A 206 -5.28 8.14 -4.63
CA LEU A 206 -4.07 8.17 -5.44
C LEU A 206 -3.07 9.21 -4.94
N GLU A 207 -3.53 10.35 -4.43
CA GLU A 207 -2.68 11.39 -3.86
C GLU A 207 -2.18 11.05 -2.45
N TYR A 208 -3.03 10.43 -1.63
CA TYR A 208 -2.75 10.11 -0.23
C TYR A 208 -2.99 8.62 0.09
N PRO A 209 -2.22 7.70 -0.53
CA PRO A 209 -2.41 6.27 -0.35
C PRO A 209 -1.98 5.81 1.04
N ASP A 210 -2.66 4.79 1.54
CA ASP A 210 -2.32 4.06 2.76
C ASP A 210 -2.38 2.53 2.50
N SER A 211 -2.21 1.73 3.55
CA SER A 211 -2.27 0.28 3.48
C SER A 211 -3.60 -0.23 2.92
N SER A 212 -4.71 0.47 3.16
CA SER A 212 -6.02 0.11 2.61
C SER A 212 -6.07 0.32 1.10
N SER A 213 -5.47 1.40 0.56
CA SER A 213 -5.38 1.67 -0.87
C SER A 213 -4.74 0.51 -1.65
N LEU A 214 -3.72 -0.09 -1.06
CA LEU A 214 -3.02 -1.25 -1.62
C LEU A 214 -3.83 -2.53 -1.42
N ALA A 215 -4.28 -2.81 -0.19
CA ALA A 215 -5.01 -4.03 0.14
C ALA A 215 -6.32 -4.16 -0.66
N ILE A 216 -7.09 -3.07 -0.82
CA ILE A 216 -8.31 -3.05 -1.63
C ILE A 216 -8.03 -3.53 -3.05
N ARG A 217 -7.00 -2.97 -3.70
CA ARG A 217 -6.64 -3.32 -5.09
C ARG A 217 -6.14 -4.76 -5.20
N LEU A 218 -5.38 -5.25 -4.23
CA LEU A 218 -4.93 -6.65 -4.20
C LEU A 218 -6.13 -7.61 -4.07
N PHE A 219 -7.06 -7.35 -3.15
CA PHE A 219 -8.25 -8.17 -2.99
C PHE A 219 -9.20 -8.11 -4.21
N GLN A 220 -9.41 -6.93 -4.79
CA GLN A 220 -10.16 -6.76 -6.03
C GLN A 220 -9.51 -7.52 -7.18
N SER A 221 -8.17 -7.49 -7.29
CA SER A 221 -7.42 -8.25 -8.29
C SER A 221 -7.66 -9.76 -8.13
N THR A 222 -7.56 -10.30 -6.92
CA THR A 222 -7.88 -11.71 -6.64
C THR A 222 -9.32 -12.04 -7.04
N ALA A 223 -10.28 -11.23 -6.63
CA ALA A 223 -11.68 -11.47 -6.97
C ALA A 223 -11.92 -11.46 -8.49
N LEU A 224 -11.35 -10.50 -9.21
CA LEU A 224 -11.44 -10.39 -10.67
C LEU A 224 -10.83 -11.60 -11.40
N GLN A 225 -9.67 -12.08 -10.93
CA GLN A 225 -8.98 -13.22 -11.51
C GLN A 225 -9.85 -14.48 -11.45
N HIS A 226 -10.49 -14.71 -10.30
CA HIS A 226 -11.34 -15.88 -10.08
C HIS A 226 -12.74 -15.75 -10.69
N LEU A 227 -13.32 -14.54 -10.72
CA LEU A 227 -14.66 -14.30 -11.28
C LEU A 227 -14.66 -14.39 -12.81
N THR A 228 -13.69 -13.73 -13.46
CA THR A 228 -13.74 -13.57 -14.92
C THR A 228 -12.93 -14.64 -15.67
N GLY A 229 -12.00 -15.31 -14.98
CA GLY A 229 -10.94 -16.10 -15.61
C GLY A 229 -9.99 -15.28 -16.50
N ARG A 230 -10.22 -13.96 -16.62
CA ARG A 230 -9.46 -13.04 -17.45
C ARG A 230 -8.46 -12.28 -16.58
N ILE A 231 -7.22 -12.65 -16.77
CA ILE A 231 -6.07 -12.13 -16.03
C ILE A 231 -5.75 -10.65 -16.34
N GLY A 232 -6.16 -10.12 -17.49
CA GLY A 232 -5.82 -8.74 -17.90
C GLY A 232 -6.31 -7.65 -16.94
N VAL A 233 -7.61 -7.65 -16.60
CA VAL A 233 -8.19 -6.65 -15.68
C VAL A 233 -7.65 -6.85 -14.27
N ALA A 234 -7.55 -8.11 -13.82
CA ALA A 234 -7.00 -8.45 -12.52
C ALA A 234 -5.57 -7.93 -12.36
N TRP A 235 -4.70 -8.14 -13.35
CA TRP A 235 -3.32 -7.67 -13.32
C TRP A 235 -3.19 -6.17 -13.48
N HIS A 236 -4.10 -5.51 -14.20
CA HIS A 236 -4.14 -4.05 -14.25
C HIS A 236 -4.38 -3.47 -12.85
N VAL A 237 -5.42 -3.95 -12.15
CA VAL A 237 -5.74 -3.52 -10.77
C VAL A 237 -4.59 -3.86 -9.81
N TYR A 238 -3.97 -5.03 -9.97
CA TYR A 238 -2.79 -5.40 -9.21
C TYR A 238 -1.64 -4.40 -9.41
N SER A 239 -1.36 -4.05 -10.67
CA SER A 239 -0.28 -3.17 -11.05
C SER A 239 -0.50 -1.74 -10.55
N GLN A 240 -1.76 -1.29 -10.41
CA GLN A 240 -2.06 -0.03 -9.74
C GLN A 240 -1.57 -0.02 -8.29
N ALA A 241 -1.79 -1.09 -7.52
CA ALA A 241 -1.24 -1.21 -6.16
C ALA A 241 0.29 -1.17 -6.18
N THR A 242 0.91 -1.86 -7.13
CA THR A 242 2.36 -1.87 -7.28
C THR A 242 2.93 -0.48 -7.60
N LEU A 243 2.25 0.30 -8.44
CA LEU A 243 2.63 1.68 -8.76
C LEU A 243 2.49 2.61 -7.53
N LEU A 244 1.45 2.42 -6.73
CA LEU A 244 1.31 3.14 -5.46
C LEU A 244 2.45 2.79 -4.50
N ALA A 245 2.81 1.51 -4.37
CA ALA A 245 3.95 1.08 -3.55
C ALA A 245 5.28 1.72 -4.00
N HIS A 246 5.48 1.88 -5.32
CA HIS A 246 6.60 2.63 -5.88
C HIS A 246 6.56 4.10 -5.49
N ARG A 247 5.41 4.77 -5.67
CA ARG A 247 5.23 6.19 -5.31
C ARG A 247 5.46 6.44 -3.81
N MET A 248 5.01 5.51 -2.98
CA MET A 248 5.21 5.51 -1.52
C MET A 248 6.64 5.12 -1.12
N ARG A 249 7.48 4.69 -2.07
CA ARG A 249 8.85 4.19 -1.84
C ARG A 249 8.92 3.09 -0.79
N LEU A 250 7.98 2.15 -0.81
CA LEU A 250 7.91 1.08 0.19
C LEU A 250 9.10 0.11 0.19
N HIS A 251 10.01 0.21 -0.78
CA HIS A 251 11.30 -0.50 -0.75
C HIS A 251 12.26 0.07 0.31
N ASP A 252 12.00 1.29 0.80
CA ASP A 252 12.84 2.03 1.74
C ASP A 252 12.17 2.10 3.13
N GLU A 253 12.78 1.48 4.13
CA GLU A 253 12.28 1.43 5.52
C GLU A 253 12.04 2.84 6.10
N GLN A 254 12.85 3.82 5.70
CA GLN A 254 12.71 5.20 6.17
C GLN A 254 11.46 5.91 5.63
N SER A 255 10.85 5.37 4.58
CA SER A 255 9.63 5.92 3.97
C SER A 255 8.36 5.48 4.71
N LEU A 256 8.46 4.52 5.64
CA LEU A 256 7.32 4.06 6.42
C LEU A 256 6.92 5.04 7.55
N PRO A 257 5.62 5.15 7.87
CA PRO A 257 5.14 6.05 8.91
C PRO A 257 5.64 5.63 10.30
N GLN A 258 6.28 6.56 11.01
CA GLN A 258 6.84 6.30 12.34
C GLN A 258 5.77 6.37 13.44
N ASP A 259 4.75 7.22 13.27
CA ASP A 259 3.73 7.49 14.28
C ASP A 259 2.58 6.46 14.30
N ASN A 260 2.55 5.51 13.35
CA ASN A 260 1.51 4.49 13.25
C ASN A 260 2.13 3.10 13.03
N PRO A 261 2.39 2.33 14.11
CA PRO A 261 3.04 1.03 14.00
C PRO A 261 2.18 -0.02 13.26
N THR A 262 0.85 0.03 13.38
CA THR A 262 -0.04 -0.87 12.64
C THR A 262 0.08 -0.63 11.13
N GLU A 263 0.03 0.64 10.71
CA GLU A 263 0.17 1.02 9.31
C GLU A 263 1.54 0.63 8.76
N ARG A 264 2.61 0.92 9.50
CA ARG A 264 3.99 0.53 9.16
C ARG A 264 4.12 -0.98 8.96
N LYS A 265 3.60 -1.78 9.90
CA LYS A 265 3.60 -3.25 9.79
C LYS A 265 2.81 -3.73 8.57
N LEU A 266 1.62 -3.17 8.30
CA LEU A 266 0.82 -3.51 7.12
C LEU A 266 1.52 -3.18 5.80
N LEU A 267 2.06 -1.96 5.66
CA LEU A 267 2.77 -1.53 4.45
C LEU A 267 3.98 -2.43 4.15
N ARG A 268 4.69 -2.88 5.21
CA ARG A 268 5.79 -3.82 5.08
C ARG A 268 5.33 -5.16 4.50
N TYR A 269 4.27 -5.74 5.03
CA TYR A 269 3.70 -7.00 4.50
C TYR A 269 3.13 -6.84 3.09
N LEU A 270 2.47 -5.72 2.80
CA LEU A 270 1.96 -5.40 1.46
C LEU A 270 3.08 -5.33 0.43
N PHE A 271 4.18 -4.63 0.74
CA PHE A 271 5.35 -4.60 -0.16
C PHE A 271 5.89 -6.00 -0.41
N TRP A 272 6.11 -6.80 0.63
CA TRP A 272 6.69 -8.14 0.46
C TRP A 272 5.76 -9.10 -0.26
N HIS A 273 4.46 -9.02 -0.02
CA HIS A 273 3.45 -9.76 -0.78
C HIS A 273 3.50 -9.39 -2.26
N MET A 274 3.60 -8.09 -2.58
CA MET A 274 3.68 -7.63 -3.96
C MET A 274 4.99 -7.99 -4.66
N ASN A 275 6.12 -7.81 -3.97
CA ASN A 275 7.44 -8.16 -4.46
C ASN A 275 7.53 -9.66 -4.79
N LEU A 276 6.97 -10.52 -3.93
CA LEU A 276 6.89 -11.96 -4.16
C LEU A 276 6.10 -12.30 -5.43
N SER A 277 4.94 -11.68 -5.63
CA SER A 277 4.16 -11.86 -6.85
C SER A 277 4.90 -11.37 -8.10
N ASP A 278 5.64 -10.26 -8.00
CA ASP A 278 6.45 -9.74 -9.11
C ASP A 278 7.63 -10.64 -9.46
N ILE A 279 8.23 -11.35 -8.49
CA ILE A 279 9.20 -12.41 -8.75
C ILE A 279 8.55 -13.50 -9.61
N SER A 280 7.37 -14.00 -9.22
CA SER A 280 6.66 -15.02 -9.98
C SER A 280 6.32 -14.55 -11.40
N ALA A 281 5.92 -13.29 -11.55
CA ALA A 281 5.62 -12.69 -12.84
C ALA A 281 6.85 -12.59 -13.74
N ALA A 282 8.00 -12.19 -13.17
CA ALA A 282 9.26 -12.11 -13.90
C ALA A 282 9.76 -13.49 -14.36
N ILE A 283 9.49 -14.55 -13.57
CA ILE A 283 9.87 -15.93 -13.92
C ILE A 283 8.96 -16.46 -15.04
N LEU A 284 7.64 -16.30 -14.88
CA LEU A 284 6.62 -16.83 -15.80
C LEU A 284 6.39 -15.96 -17.03
N SER A 285 6.94 -14.74 -17.05
CA SER A 285 6.73 -13.73 -18.11
C SER A 285 5.26 -13.45 -18.43
N ASN A 286 4.39 -13.55 -17.42
CA ASN A 286 2.93 -13.41 -17.61
C ASN A 286 2.43 -11.96 -17.42
N ARG A 287 3.20 -11.10 -16.73
CA ARG A 287 2.94 -9.67 -16.58
C ARG A 287 4.23 -8.90 -16.31
N VAL A 288 4.17 -7.57 -16.40
CA VAL A 288 5.30 -6.68 -16.06
C VAL A 288 5.59 -6.75 -14.56
N ALA A 289 6.84 -7.00 -14.20
CA ALA A 289 7.33 -6.94 -12.82
C ALA A 289 7.94 -5.56 -12.56
N LEU A 290 7.46 -4.85 -11.55
CA LEU A 290 7.85 -3.47 -11.26
C LEU A 290 8.70 -3.38 -9.99
N LEU A 291 8.53 -4.23 -8.98
CA LEU A 291 9.24 -4.14 -7.69
C LEU A 291 10.61 -4.84 -7.68
N ARG A 292 11.35 -4.79 -8.79
CA ARG A 292 12.67 -5.42 -8.94
C ARG A 292 13.80 -4.41 -9.02
N LYS A 293 15.03 -4.88 -8.75
CA LYS A 293 16.25 -4.07 -8.60
C LYS A 293 16.63 -3.11 -9.76
N PRO A 294 16.23 -3.24 -11.04
CA PRO A 294 16.47 -2.16 -12.01
C PRO A 294 15.40 -1.07 -12.01
N TYR A 295 14.21 -1.34 -11.46
CA TYR A 295 13.05 -0.45 -11.54
C TYR A 295 12.79 0.34 -10.25
N LEU A 296 13.55 0.04 -9.19
CA LEU A 296 13.48 0.76 -7.93
C LEU A 296 14.47 1.93 -7.93
N SER A 297 14.11 3.03 -7.25
CA SER A 297 14.98 4.21 -7.10
C SER A 297 16.21 3.97 -6.20
N GLY A 298 16.29 2.82 -5.54
CA GLY A 298 17.37 2.47 -4.63
C GLY A 298 17.30 0.99 -4.20
N PRO A 299 18.22 0.54 -3.34
CA PRO A 299 18.18 -0.81 -2.81
C PRO A 299 16.94 -1.03 -1.94
N ILE A 300 16.50 -2.28 -1.84
CA ILE A 300 15.47 -2.66 -0.87
C ILE A 300 16.13 -2.67 0.51
N THR A 301 15.79 -1.68 1.35
CA THR A 301 16.23 -1.59 2.75
C THR A 301 15.18 -2.12 3.73
N LEU A 302 13.95 -2.32 3.23
CA LEU A 302 12.82 -2.80 4.00
C LEU A 302 13.14 -4.11 4.73
N GLU A 303 12.77 -4.21 6.00
CA GLU A 303 13.03 -5.40 6.79
C GLU A 303 12.14 -6.57 6.35
N GLY A 304 12.75 -7.71 6.06
CA GLY A 304 12.06 -8.91 5.58
C GLY A 304 11.50 -9.84 6.65
N SER A 305 11.93 -9.67 7.90
CA SER A 305 11.58 -10.53 9.05
C SER A 305 12.30 -10.04 10.31
N VAL A 306 11.82 -8.98 10.97
CA VAL A 306 12.09 -8.75 12.40
C VAL A 306 10.94 -7.97 13.02
N ASP A 307 10.43 -8.56 14.10
CA ASP A 307 9.33 -8.15 14.95
C ASP A 307 9.77 -7.01 15.88
N HIS A 308 10.04 -5.82 15.32
CA HIS A 308 10.32 -4.62 16.12
C HIS A 308 9.06 -3.88 16.55
N ASP A 309 7.91 -4.21 15.94
CA ASP A 309 6.62 -3.63 16.30
C ASP A 309 5.82 -4.62 17.12
N SER A 310 5.61 -4.31 18.41
CA SER A 310 4.77 -5.08 19.34
C SER A 310 3.28 -5.15 18.94
N VAL A 311 2.92 -4.66 17.76
CA VAL A 311 1.55 -4.63 17.25
C VAL A 311 1.23 -5.97 16.62
N GLN A 312 0.16 -6.60 17.08
CA GLN A 312 -0.41 -7.79 16.47
C GLN A 312 -1.42 -7.37 15.39
N LEU A 313 -1.35 -8.01 14.23
CA LEU A 313 -2.36 -7.95 13.17
C LEU A 313 -3.57 -8.84 13.42
N THR A 314 -3.44 -9.86 14.27
CA THR A 314 -4.50 -10.81 14.63
C THR A 314 -5.06 -10.55 16.03
N CYS A 315 -6.26 -11.06 16.34
CA CYS A 315 -6.82 -11.06 17.69
C CYS A 315 -6.68 -12.40 18.44
N TYR A 316 -5.84 -13.33 17.96
CA TYR A 316 -5.68 -14.67 18.54
C TYR A 316 -4.89 -14.72 19.87
N GLY A 317 -4.32 -13.59 20.30
CA GLY A 317 -3.50 -13.50 21.51
C GLY A 317 -2.00 -13.62 21.22
N PRO A 318 -1.15 -13.36 22.24
CA PRO A 318 0.28 -13.18 22.04
C PRO A 318 0.97 -14.46 21.54
N GLY A 319 1.87 -14.31 20.57
CA GLY A 319 2.72 -15.38 20.03
C GLY A 319 2.02 -16.38 19.10
N ILE A 320 0.70 -16.27 18.88
CA ILE A 320 0.01 -17.07 17.85
C ILE A 320 0.31 -16.51 16.46
N GLU A 321 0.32 -15.19 16.31
CA GLU A 321 0.67 -14.53 15.05
C GLU A 321 2.04 -14.96 14.54
N ASP A 322 3.06 -14.98 15.39
CA ASP A 322 4.42 -15.36 14.99
C ASP A 322 4.48 -16.80 14.47
N LYS A 323 3.71 -17.71 15.09
CA LYS A 323 3.59 -19.09 14.65
C LYS A 323 2.87 -19.18 13.31
N LEU A 324 1.80 -18.41 13.10
CA LEU A 324 1.07 -18.35 11.83
C LEU A 324 1.96 -17.80 10.70
N LEU A 325 2.76 -16.76 11.00
CA LEU A 325 3.60 -16.06 10.02
C LEU A 325 4.95 -16.73 9.77
N MET A 326 5.33 -17.75 10.56
CA MET A 326 6.52 -18.55 10.30
C MET A 326 6.51 -19.13 8.87
N GLY A 327 5.35 -19.63 8.42
CA GLY A 327 5.16 -20.13 7.05
C GLY A 327 5.32 -19.04 6.00
N TYR A 328 4.74 -17.85 6.24
CA TYR A 328 4.88 -16.68 5.37
C TYR A 328 6.36 -16.29 5.18
N HIS A 329 7.10 -16.13 6.29
CA HIS A 329 8.49 -15.73 6.25
C HIS A 329 9.38 -16.79 5.58
N LEU A 330 9.10 -18.08 5.82
CA LEU A 330 9.79 -19.16 5.12
C LEU A 330 9.51 -19.11 3.61
N GLY A 331 8.23 -19.00 3.22
CA GLY A 331 7.82 -18.88 1.82
C GLY A 331 8.54 -17.73 1.11
N ARG A 332 8.57 -16.55 1.74
CA ARG A 332 9.30 -15.39 1.21
C ARG A 332 10.77 -15.71 0.92
N ARG A 333 11.49 -16.30 1.88
CA ARG A 333 12.91 -16.66 1.70
C ARG A 333 13.12 -17.68 0.59
N VAL A 334 12.26 -18.70 0.50
CA VAL A 334 12.34 -19.70 -0.56
C VAL A 334 12.22 -19.06 -1.94
N TRP A 335 11.27 -18.13 -2.11
CA TRP A 335 11.07 -17.44 -3.38
C TRP A 335 12.17 -16.43 -3.70
N ASP A 336 12.75 -15.78 -2.71
CA ASP A 336 13.91 -14.90 -2.87
C ASP A 336 15.11 -15.71 -3.43
N HIS A 337 15.41 -16.85 -2.82
CA HIS A 337 16.43 -17.78 -3.33
C HIS A 337 16.09 -18.32 -4.73
N ALA A 338 14.82 -18.65 -5.00
CA ALA A 338 14.40 -19.10 -6.33
C ALA A 338 14.59 -17.99 -7.38
N ALA A 339 14.33 -16.73 -7.03
CA ALA A 339 14.55 -15.58 -7.90
C ALA A 339 16.04 -15.43 -8.26
N ASP A 340 16.92 -15.51 -7.27
CA ASP A 340 18.38 -15.41 -7.47
C ASP A 340 18.90 -16.53 -8.39
N ILE A 341 18.39 -17.75 -8.22
CA ILE A 341 18.72 -18.89 -9.09
C ILE A 341 18.29 -18.61 -10.53
N VAL A 342 17.04 -18.16 -10.74
CA VAL A 342 16.53 -17.88 -12.09
C VAL A 342 17.29 -16.74 -12.77
N ASP A 343 17.61 -15.67 -12.03
CA ASP A 343 18.40 -14.56 -12.55
C ASP A 343 19.81 -15.03 -12.95
N THR A 344 20.46 -15.85 -12.12
CA THR A 344 21.77 -16.44 -12.43
C THR A 344 21.73 -17.31 -13.69
N MET A 345 20.70 -18.14 -13.84
CA MET A 345 20.51 -18.96 -15.04
C MET A 345 20.34 -18.11 -16.30
N ARG A 346 19.59 -17.00 -16.23
CA ARG A 346 19.38 -16.08 -17.34
C ARG A 346 20.67 -15.38 -17.73
N SER A 347 21.42 -14.84 -16.75
CA SER A 347 22.72 -14.22 -17.01
C SER A 347 23.69 -15.20 -17.67
N ASN A 348 23.78 -16.45 -17.20
CA ASN A 348 24.66 -17.46 -17.82
C ASN A 348 24.26 -17.79 -19.27
N LYS A 349 22.95 -17.85 -19.56
CA LYS A 349 22.45 -18.06 -20.93
C LYS A 349 22.82 -16.92 -21.86
N GLU A 350 22.73 -15.68 -21.40
CA GLU A 350 23.12 -14.49 -22.16
C GLU A 350 24.63 -14.47 -22.43
N HIS A 351 25.45 -14.81 -21.43
CA HIS A 351 26.90 -14.93 -21.60
C HIS A 351 27.26 -16.01 -22.63
N ALA A 352 26.68 -17.22 -22.52
CA ALA A 352 26.90 -18.30 -23.48
C ALA A 352 26.50 -17.91 -24.92
N SER A 353 25.39 -17.19 -25.07
CA SER A 353 24.89 -16.69 -26.36
C SER A 353 25.82 -15.62 -26.95
N SER A 354 26.41 -14.77 -26.11
CA SER A 354 27.36 -13.73 -26.52
C SER A 354 28.71 -14.33 -26.96
N THR A 355 29.24 -15.31 -26.22
CA THR A 355 30.48 -16.01 -26.60
C THR A 355 30.34 -16.79 -27.90
N SER A 356 29.16 -17.37 -28.17
CA SER A 356 28.88 -18.07 -29.44
C SER A 356 28.83 -17.12 -30.66
N LYS A 357 28.37 -15.88 -30.48
CA LYS A 357 28.37 -14.87 -31.55
C LYS A 357 29.78 -14.34 -31.86
N TYR A 358 30.64 -14.24 -30.85
CA TYR A 358 32.04 -13.85 -31.03
C TYR A 358 32.91 -14.98 -31.61
N SER A 359 32.60 -16.26 -31.35
CA SER A 359 33.34 -17.37 -31.98
C SER A 359 33.02 -17.55 -33.48
N ASN A 360 31.85 -17.09 -33.94
CA ASN A 360 31.45 -17.19 -35.35
C ASN A 360 31.89 -15.99 -36.22
N THR A 361 32.57 -15.00 -35.65
CA THR A 361 33.03 -13.79 -36.38
C THR A 361 34.56 -13.72 -36.55
N VAL A 362 35.29 -14.76 -36.14
CA VAL A 362 36.78 -14.78 -36.20
C VAL A 362 37.33 -15.68 -37.33
N TYR A 363 36.48 -16.28 -38.16
CA TYR A 363 36.89 -17.01 -39.36
C TYR A 363 36.39 -16.35 -40.65
N ASP A 364 36.81 -15.11 -40.91
CA ASP A 364 36.87 -14.57 -42.27
C ASP A 364 38.18 -13.79 -42.41
N SER A 365 39.24 -14.53 -42.76
CA SER A 365 40.54 -13.97 -43.14
C SER A 365 40.48 -13.47 -44.58
N PRO A 366 40.75 -12.18 -44.87
CA PRO A 366 40.85 -11.68 -46.22
C PRO A 366 42.30 -11.81 -46.68
N TYR A 367 42.63 -12.85 -47.45
CA TYR A 367 43.81 -12.79 -48.33
C TYR A 367 43.46 -13.23 -49.75
N PRO A 368 43.95 -12.50 -50.78
CA PRO A 368 43.50 -12.64 -52.15
C PRO A 368 44.36 -13.67 -52.90
N ASN A 369 43.73 -14.65 -53.53
CA ASN A 369 44.42 -15.49 -54.52
C ASN A 369 44.27 -14.86 -55.91
N GLN A 370 45.38 -14.31 -56.41
CA GLN A 370 45.59 -14.02 -57.82
C GLN A 370 46.11 -15.27 -58.56
N LYS A 371 45.77 -15.31 -59.86
CA LYS A 371 46.27 -16.17 -60.96
C LYS A 371 45.59 -17.55 -61.05
N SER A 372 45.22 -18.08 -62.23
CA SER A 372 45.25 -17.61 -63.62
C SER A 372 44.66 -18.72 -64.50
N GLY A 373 43.92 -18.34 -65.56
CA GLY A 373 43.95 -19.06 -66.84
C GLY A 373 42.86 -20.11 -67.10
N GLY A 374 42.15 -19.91 -68.22
CA GLY A 374 41.90 -21.00 -69.16
C GLY A 374 40.45 -21.46 -69.37
N SER A 375 39.79 -20.82 -70.34
CA SER A 375 38.99 -21.43 -71.43
C SER A 375 37.83 -22.40 -71.13
N ARG A 376 36.69 -22.01 -71.72
CA ARG A 376 35.75 -22.80 -72.56
C ARG A 376 34.59 -23.57 -71.89
N ASN A 377 33.40 -23.08 -72.28
CA ASN A 377 32.34 -23.79 -73.03
C ASN A 377 31.19 -24.48 -72.27
N PHE A 378 29.97 -24.11 -72.73
CA PHE A 378 28.70 -24.86 -72.89
C PHE A 378 28.17 -25.63 -71.66
N SER A 379 26.90 -25.53 -71.26
CA SER A 379 25.63 -25.33 -71.98
C SER A 379 24.59 -24.70 -71.05
#